data_AF-A0AAW8KJK9-F1
#
_entry.id   AF-A0AAW8KJK9-F1
#
_cell.length_a   1.000
_cell.length_b   1.000
_cell.length_c   1.000
_cell.angle_alpha   90.00
_cell.angle_beta   90.00
_cell.angle_gamma   90.00
#
_symmetry.space_group_name_H-M   'P 1'
#
loop_
_entity.id
_entity.type
_entity.pdbx_description
1 polymer ?
#
loop_
_entity_poly.entity_id
_entity_poly.type
_entity_poly.pdbx_seq_one_letter_code
_entity_poly.pdbx_strand_id
1 'polypeptide(L)' 'METNRYFVETNLKEFQPYQANDFEKSLENQLCGNQTFLKELRVYPAVSPNAFATPFGQVYLTDGLVMLYHFNKNL' A
#
# COMPACT_ATOMS: atom_id res chain seq x y z
N MET A 1 8.13 14.04 -30.05
CA MET A 1 8.11 14.10 -28.57
C MET A 1 6.97 13.23 -28.03
N GLU A 2 6.98 11.92 -28.32
CA GLU A 2 5.90 10.99 -27.92
C GLU A 2 6.39 9.88 -26.97
N THR A 3 7.70 9.76 -26.77
CA THR A 3 8.34 8.66 -26.03
C THR A 3 8.07 8.70 -24.52
N ASN A 4 7.69 9.86 -23.96
CA ASN A 4 7.49 10.02 -22.52
C ASN A 4 6.12 9.57 -22.00
N ARG A 5 5.06 9.54 -22.83
CA ARG A 5 3.71 9.14 -22.36
C ARG A 5 3.60 7.64 -22.14
N TYR A 6 4.14 6.86 -23.06
CA TYR A 6 4.13 5.39 -22.96
C TYR A 6 4.94 4.85 -21.78
N PHE A 7 6.05 5.51 -21.41
CA PHE A 7 6.88 5.08 -20.28
C PHE A 7 6.14 5.25 -18.93
N VAL A 8 5.35 6.32 -18.79
CA VAL A 8 4.58 6.59 -17.56
C VAL A 8 3.40 5.63 -17.43
N GLU A 9 2.66 5.37 -18.51
CA GLU A 9 1.52 4.44 -18.49
C GLU A 9 1.94 2.98 -18.21
N THR A 10 3.12 2.58 -18.67
CA THR A 10 3.63 1.21 -18.44
C THR A 10 4.06 1.00 -16.98
N ASN A 11 4.66 2.01 -16.34
CA ASN A 11 5.02 1.93 -14.92
C ASN A 11 3.78 2.04 -14.00
N LEU A 12 2.77 2.84 -14.36
CA LEU A 12 1.55 2.96 -13.54
C LEU A 12 0.76 1.65 -13.41
N LYS A 13 0.88 0.74 -14.39
CA LYS A 13 0.28 -0.61 -14.29
C LYS A 13 0.93 -1.47 -13.20
N GLU A 14 2.21 -1.24 -12.90
CA GLU A 14 2.92 -1.96 -11.83
C GLU A 14 2.57 -1.44 -10.44
N PHE A 15 1.95 -0.27 -10.31
CA PHE A 15 1.58 0.32 -9.02
C PHE A 15 0.07 0.32 -8.77
N GLN A 16 -0.65 -0.68 -9.28
CA GLN A 16 -2.05 -0.86 -8.93
C GLN A 16 -2.13 -1.41 -7.49
N PRO A 17 -2.77 -0.70 -6.55
CA PRO A 17 -2.96 -1.23 -5.21
C PRO A 17 -3.77 -2.52 -5.27
N TYR A 18 -3.49 -3.43 -4.34
CA TYR A 18 -4.32 -4.60 -4.15
C TYR A 18 -5.76 -4.16 -3.83
N GLN A 19 -6.72 -5.02 -4.19
CA GLN A 19 -8.09 -4.79 -3.75
C GLN A 19 -8.16 -4.88 -2.23
N ALA A 20 -9.02 -4.05 -1.64
CA ALA A 20 -9.30 -4.08 -0.21
C ALA A 20 -9.70 -5.48 0.19
N ASN A 21 -8.85 -6.13 0.94
CA ASN A 21 -9.06 -7.47 1.44
C ASN A 21 -8.93 -7.48 2.96
N ASP A 22 -9.21 -8.63 3.56
CA ASP A 22 -9.18 -8.79 5.01
C ASP A 22 -7.77 -8.56 5.60
N PHE A 23 -6.71 -8.70 4.79
CA PHE A 23 -5.36 -8.35 5.18
C PHE A 23 -5.20 -6.84 5.40
N GLU A 24 -5.62 -5.98 4.46
CA GLU A 24 -5.54 -4.52 4.62
C GLU A 24 -6.33 -4.04 5.84
N LYS A 25 -7.51 -4.61 6.09
CA LYS A 25 -8.32 -4.32 7.29
C LYS A 25 -7.67 -4.80 8.58
N SER A 26 -7.10 -6.01 8.58
CA SER A 26 -6.38 -6.55 9.73
C SER A 26 -5.17 -5.69 10.06
N LEU A 27 -4.45 -5.25 9.03
CA LEU A 27 -3.31 -4.36 9.16
C LEU A 27 -3.73 -2.99 9.71
N GLU A 28 -4.82 -2.42 9.20
CA GLU A 28 -5.39 -1.19 9.74
C GLU A 28 -5.75 -1.35 11.23
N ASN A 29 -6.42 -2.44 11.61
CA ASN A 29 -6.73 -2.73 13.00
C ASN A 29 -5.47 -2.90 13.87
N GLN A 30 -4.40 -3.51 13.34
CA GLN A 30 -3.12 -3.65 14.06
C GLN A 30 -2.42 -2.31 14.27
N LEU A 31 -2.46 -1.42 13.27
CA LEU A 31 -1.78 -0.12 13.31
C LEU A 31 -2.55 0.92 14.12
N CYS A 32 -3.89 0.91 14.03
CA CYS A 32 -4.76 1.94 14.60
C CYS A 32 -5.51 1.48 15.85
N GLY A 33 -5.51 0.18 16.16
CA GLY A 33 -6.31 -0.39 17.25
C GLY A 33 -7.80 -0.07 17.07
N ASN A 34 -8.45 0.42 18.13
CA ASN A 34 -9.87 0.82 18.12
C ASN A 34 -10.11 2.26 17.63
N GLN A 35 -9.07 2.99 17.22
CA GLN A 35 -9.17 4.38 16.79
C GLN A 35 -8.78 4.52 15.32
N THR A 36 -9.75 4.41 14.41
CA THR A 36 -9.50 4.61 12.99
C THR A 36 -9.51 6.09 12.64
N PHE A 37 -8.32 6.71 12.66
CA PHE A 37 -8.05 8.03 12.08
C PHE A 37 -7.62 7.94 10.60
N LEU A 38 -7.28 6.74 10.14
CA LEU A 38 -6.99 6.48 8.74
C LEU A 38 -8.28 6.45 7.95
N LYS A 39 -8.27 7.14 6.81
CA LYS A 39 -9.37 7.08 5.85
C LYS A 39 -9.27 5.81 5.00
N GLU A 40 -8.05 5.40 4.70
CA GLU A 40 -7.76 4.25 3.86
C GLU A 40 -6.34 3.74 4.09
N LEU A 41 -6.16 2.43 4.12
CA LEU A 41 -4.87 1.77 4.08
C LEU A 41 -4.80 0.88 2.84
N ARG A 42 -3.74 1.01 2.06
CA ARG A 42 -3.51 0.24 0.83
C ARG A 42 -2.14 -0.36 0.76
N VAL A 43 -2.06 -1.56 0.18
CA VAL A 43 -0.80 -2.19 -0.19
C VAL A 43 -0.64 -2.20 -1.69
N TYR A 44 0.56 -1.91 -2.18
CA TYR A 44 0.88 -1.93 -3.59
C TYR A 44 2.08 -2.84 -3.89
N PRO A 45 2.08 -3.49 -5.07
CA PRO A 45 3.13 -4.42 -5.45
C PRO A 45 4.45 -3.69 -5.69
N ALA A 46 5.39 -3.89 -4.78
CA ALA A 46 6.75 -3.38 -4.91
C ALA A 46 7.68 -4.11 -3.94
N VAL A 47 8.80 -4.61 -4.46
CA VAL A 47 9.80 -5.35 -3.67
C VAL A 47 10.60 -4.42 -2.76
N SER A 48 10.87 -3.19 -3.21
CA SER A 48 11.61 -2.21 -2.42
C SER A 48 10.74 -1.74 -1.24
N PRO A 49 11.21 -1.82 0.01
CA PRO A 49 10.45 -1.37 1.17
C PRO A 49 10.23 0.14 1.13
N ASN A 50 8.97 0.54 1.14
CA ASN A 50 8.56 1.93 1.20
C ASN A 50 7.15 2.07 1.81
N ALA A 51 6.87 3.27 2.32
CA ALA A 51 5.57 3.69 2.79
C ALA A 51 5.41 5.19 2.56
N PHE A 52 4.19 5.64 2.29
CA PHE A 52 3.87 7.06 2.25
C PHE A 52 2.43 7.31 2.70
N ALA A 53 2.16 8.55 3.10
CA ALA A 53 0.83 9.00 3.51
C ALA A 53 0.45 10.25 2.72
N THR A 54 -0.84 10.40 2.43
CA THR A 54 -1.38 11.61 1.82
C THR A 54 -1.89 12.57 2.91
N PRO A 55 -1.99 13.87 2.60
CA PRO A 55 -2.63 14.84 3.50
C PRO A 55 -4.09 14.54 3.85
N PHE A 56 -4.76 13.64 3.11
CA PHE A 56 -6.18 13.30 3.29
C PHE A 56 -6.40 12.01 4.10
N GLY A 57 -5.35 11.53 4.77
CA GLY A 57 -5.44 10.40 5.69
C GLY A 57 -5.42 9.03 5.02
N GLN A 58 -4.98 8.94 3.76
CA GLN A 58 -4.67 7.64 3.15
C GLN A 58 -3.21 7.27 3.39
N VAL A 59 -2.98 5.99 3.69
CA VAL A 59 -1.65 5.42 3.90
C VAL A 59 -1.44 4.30 2.89
N TYR A 60 -0.25 4.27 2.30
CA TYR A 60 0.14 3.32 1.28
C TYR A 60 1.43 2.63 1.70
N LEU A 61 1.46 1.30 1.59
CA LEU A 61 2.60 0.46 1.95
C LEU A 61 2.99 -0.42 0.76
N THR A 62 4.28 -0.69 0.62
CA THR A 62 4.78 -1.71 -0.33
C THR A 62 4.68 -3.12 0.25
N ASP A 63 4.56 -4.12 -0.61
CA ASP A 63 4.75 -5.53 -0.22
C ASP A 63 6.08 -5.78 0.47
N GLY A 64 7.16 -5.19 -0.05
CA GLY A 64 8.50 -5.32 0.52
C GLY A 64 8.55 -4.90 1.99
N LEU A 65 7.86 -3.81 2.33
CA LEU A 65 7.73 -3.37 3.71
C LEU A 65 6.85 -4.31 4.53
N VAL A 66 5.72 -4.75 3.98
CA VAL A 66 4.79 -5.65 4.66
C VAL A 66 5.46 -7.00 5.01
N MET A 67 6.23 -7.55 4.08
CA MET A 67 6.94 -8.82 4.25
C MET A 67 8.08 -8.71 5.27
N LEU A 68 8.83 -7.61 5.26
CA LEU A 68 9.93 -7.37 6.22
C LEU A 68 9.46 -7.36 7.67
N TYR A 69 8.33 -6.70 7.93
CA TYR A 69 7.81 -6.55 9.29
C TYR A 69 6.87 -7.70 9.69
N HIS A 70 6.75 -8.73 8.85
CA HIS A 70 5.96 -9.92 9.11
C HIS A 70 4.54 -9.64 9.64
N PHE A 71 3.87 -8.62 9.11
CA PHE A 71 2.48 -8.33 9.47
C PHE A 71 1.54 -9.54 9.21
N ASN A 72 1.99 -10.51 8.40
CA ASN A 72 1.31 -11.77 8.08
C ASN A 72 1.68 -12.99 8.96
N LYS A 73 2.47 -12.88 10.04
CA LYS A 73 2.87 -14.08 10.81
C LYS A 73 1.75 -14.74 11.63
N ASN A 74 0.56 -14.15 11.72
CA ASN A 74 -0.55 -14.65 12.54
C ASN A 74 -1.94 -14.54 11.88
N LEU A 75 -2.03 -14.50 10.54
CA LEU A 75 -3.30 -14.61 9.81
C LEU A 75 -3.45 -16.00 9.20
#